data_AF-R1EI08-F1
#
_entry.id   AF-R1EI08-F1
#
_cell.length_a   1.000
_cell.length_b   1.000
_cell.length_c   1.000
_cell.angle_alpha   90.00
_cell.angle_beta   90.00
_cell.angle_gamma   90.00
#
_symmetry.space_group_name_H-M   'P 1'
#
loop_
_entity.id
_entity.type
_entity.pdbx_description
1 polymer ?
#
loop_
_entity_poly.entity_id
_entity_poly.type
_entity_poly.pdbx_seq_one_letter_code
_entity_poly.pdbx_strand_id
1 'polypeptide(L)'
;MVLWPPNLIGYVRVATLCAAMHAADPAGSDAVWFCFVSLFLDYLDGPCARYLNMCSQFGDLLDHYTDHVTMQWLVYVTASAGPFGRANLAVSTLHNGVAFAYMALRGHYFKHSERGNIVTRTIEANNYWNMASMLYAANCILIPLVKLSFAGHHGMTPPDASAPLIDVVDAVGAAVTLSYSFAVWL
;
A
#
# COMPACT_ATOMS: atom_id res chain seq x y z
N MET A 1 9.85 -6.93 -23.22
CA MET A 1 9.71 -6.84 -21.75
C MET A 1 8.56 -5.90 -21.39
N VAL A 2 8.66 -4.61 -21.72
CA VAL A 2 7.64 -3.58 -21.39
C VAL A 2 6.21 -3.96 -21.85
N LEU A 3 6.03 -4.49 -23.07
CA LEU A 3 4.72 -4.86 -23.62
C LEU A 3 4.31 -6.33 -23.37
N TRP A 4 4.89 -6.99 -22.37
CA TRP A 4 4.47 -8.36 -22.05
C TRP A 4 3.05 -8.37 -21.43
N PRO A 5 2.23 -9.41 -21.68
CA PRO A 5 0.86 -9.48 -21.17
C PRO A 5 0.71 -9.19 -19.66
N PRO A 6 1.59 -9.66 -18.76
CA PRO A 6 1.52 -9.30 -17.34
C PRO A 6 1.73 -7.80 -17.09
N ASN A 7 2.60 -7.14 -17.85
CA ASN A 7 2.83 -5.70 -17.72
C ASN A 7 1.66 -4.89 -18.30
N LEU A 8 0.91 -5.42 -19.27
CA LEU A 8 -0.35 -4.81 -19.72
C LEU A 8 -1.39 -4.82 -18.60
N ILE A 9 -1.48 -5.90 -17.81
CA ILE A 9 -2.31 -5.94 -16.58
C ILE A 9 -1.87 -4.83 -15.64
N GLY A 10 -0.56 -4.68 -15.41
CA GLY A 10 0.01 -3.58 -14.61
C GLY A 10 -0.38 -2.18 -15.13
N TYR A 11 -0.43 -1.96 -16.45
CA TYR A 11 -0.88 -0.67 -17.01
C TYR A 11 -2.36 -0.42 -16.80
N VAL A 12 -3.20 -1.45 -16.95
CA VAL A 12 -4.64 -1.33 -16.65
C VAL A 12 -4.83 -1.02 -15.17
N ARG A 13 -4.08 -1.67 -14.28
CA ARG A 13 -4.06 -1.38 -12.84
C ARG A 13 -3.75 0.10 -12.58
N VAL A 14 -2.64 0.61 -13.12
CA VAL A 14 -2.28 2.04 -13.01
C VAL A 14 -3.40 2.95 -13.53
N ALA A 15 -3.99 2.64 -14.68
CA ALA A 15 -5.09 3.44 -15.24
C ALA A 15 -6.32 3.43 -14.31
N THR A 16 -6.69 2.28 -13.74
CA THR A 16 -7.80 2.20 -12.79
C THR A 16 -7.52 2.90 -11.47
N LEU A 17 -6.29 2.82 -10.96
CA LEU A 17 -5.88 3.59 -9.78
C LEU A 17 -5.95 5.10 -10.05
N CYS A 18 -5.46 5.55 -11.20
CA CYS A 18 -5.60 6.95 -11.62
C CYS A 18 -7.08 7.36 -11.69
N ALA A 19 -7.97 6.52 -12.21
CA ALA A 19 -9.40 6.79 -12.24
C ALA A 19 -9.99 6.93 -10.83
N ALA A 20 -9.58 6.08 -9.88
CA ALA A 20 -9.96 6.21 -8.47
C ALA A 20 -9.52 7.56 -7.86
N MET A 21 -8.29 7.97 -8.14
CA MET A 21 -7.71 9.23 -7.65
C MET A 21 -8.37 10.48 -8.25
N HIS A 22 -8.95 10.38 -9.46
CA HIS A 22 -9.63 11.48 -10.15
C HIS A 22 -11.15 11.52 -9.91
N ALA A 23 -11.69 10.59 -9.13
CA ALA A 23 -13.09 10.61 -8.75
C ALA A 23 -13.43 11.90 -7.99
N ALA A 24 -14.63 12.45 -8.23
CA ALA A 24 -15.07 13.71 -7.62
C ALA A 24 -15.14 13.62 -6.08
N ASP A 25 -15.53 12.46 -5.57
CA ASP A 25 -15.46 12.10 -4.15
C ASP A 25 -14.47 10.95 -3.96
N PRO A 26 -13.31 11.18 -3.33
CA PRO A 26 -12.33 10.14 -3.07
C PRO A 26 -12.81 9.01 -2.14
N ALA A 27 -13.86 9.26 -1.35
CA ALA A 27 -14.52 8.26 -0.51
C ALA A 27 -15.80 7.67 -1.16
N GLY A 28 -16.16 8.16 -2.35
CA GLY A 28 -17.37 7.77 -3.07
C GLY A 28 -17.30 6.37 -3.67
N SER A 29 -18.45 5.84 -4.07
CA SER A 29 -18.58 4.49 -4.66
C SER A 29 -17.69 4.27 -5.87
N ASP A 30 -17.55 5.29 -6.72
CA ASP A 30 -16.79 5.20 -7.97
C ASP A 30 -15.29 5.05 -7.66
N ALA A 31 -14.77 5.86 -6.74
CA ALA A 31 -13.37 5.80 -6.30
C ALA A 31 -13.03 4.44 -5.70
N VAL A 32 -13.89 3.94 -4.81
CA VAL A 32 -13.74 2.62 -4.18
C VAL A 32 -13.81 1.50 -5.21
N TRP A 33 -14.72 1.58 -6.19
CA TRP A 33 -14.83 0.57 -7.25
C TRP A 33 -13.58 0.51 -8.12
N PHE A 34 -13.08 1.66 -8.59
CA PHE A 34 -11.84 1.71 -9.36
C PHE A 34 -10.62 1.23 -8.57
N CYS A 35 -10.54 1.58 -7.27
CA CYS A 35 -9.50 1.07 -6.38
C CYS A 35 -9.59 -0.45 -6.21
N PHE A 36 -10.80 -1.00 -6.05
CA PHE A 36 -11.03 -2.44 -5.97
C PHE A 36 -10.58 -3.17 -7.24
N VAL A 37 -10.93 -2.64 -8.42
CA VAL A 37 -10.45 -3.19 -9.70
C VAL A 37 -8.93 -3.16 -9.78
N SER A 38 -8.28 -2.07 -9.35
CA SER A 38 -6.82 -1.96 -9.29
C SER A 38 -6.20 -3.04 -8.40
N LEU A 39 -6.71 -3.22 -7.18
CA LEU A 39 -6.24 -4.27 -6.25
C LEU A 39 -6.51 -5.69 -6.75
N PHE A 40 -7.57 -5.89 -7.52
CA PHE A 40 -7.84 -7.18 -8.14
C PHE A 40 -6.84 -7.49 -9.26
N LEU A 41 -6.46 -6.49 -10.05
CA LEU A 41 -5.46 -6.65 -11.12
C LEU A 41 -4.06 -6.90 -10.57
N ASP A 42 -3.71 -6.24 -9.46
CA ASP A 42 -2.49 -6.50 -8.66
C ASP A 42 -2.37 -7.98 -8.30
N TYR A 43 -3.42 -8.56 -7.72
CA TYR A 43 -3.44 -9.97 -7.37
C TYR A 43 -3.18 -10.92 -8.56
N LEU A 44 -3.52 -10.50 -9.78
CA LEU A 44 -3.40 -11.32 -10.99
C LEU A 44 -2.06 -11.19 -11.73
N ASP A 45 -1.36 -10.07 -11.62
CA ASP A 45 -0.20 -9.77 -12.47
C ASP A 45 0.99 -10.73 -12.21
N GLY A 46 1.33 -10.99 -10.95
CA GLY A 46 2.41 -11.88 -10.53
C GLY A 46 2.15 -13.36 -10.87
N PRO A 47 0.98 -13.93 -10.54
CA PRO A 47 0.60 -15.27 -10.99
C PRO A 47 0.65 -15.41 -12.53
N CYS A 48 0.15 -14.42 -13.27
CA CYS A 48 0.21 -14.40 -14.73
C CYS A 48 1.66 -14.40 -15.25
N ALA A 49 2.52 -13.56 -14.69
CA ALA A 49 3.93 -13.49 -15.04
C ALA A 49 4.66 -14.82 -14.81
N ARG A 50 4.39 -15.48 -13.68
CA ARG A 50 4.96 -16.80 -13.36
C ARG A 50 4.45 -17.90 -14.29
N TYR A 51 3.15 -17.93 -14.55
CA TYR A 51 2.54 -18.93 -15.44
C TYR A 51 3.08 -18.84 -16.87
N LEU A 52 3.27 -17.62 -17.38
CA LEU A 52 3.75 -17.38 -18.74
C LEU A 52 5.29 -17.41 -18.86
N ASN A 53 6.03 -17.60 -17.76
CA ASN A 53 7.48 -17.43 -17.69
C ASN A 53 7.94 -16.04 -18.22
N MET A 54 7.20 -15.00 -17.90
CA MET A 54 7.41 -13.61 -18.33
C MET A 54 7.70 -12.67 -17.15
N CYS A 55 8.37 -13.15 -16.10
CA CYS A 55 8.83 -12.29 -15.01
C CYS A 55 9.92 -11.33 -15.51
N SER A 56 9.81 -10.04 -15.17
CA SER A 56 10.80 -9.02 -15.54
C SER A 56 11.03 -8.03 -14.42
N GLN A 57 12.23 -7.47 -14.34
CA GLN A 57 12.57 -6.41 -13.36
C GLN A 57 11.68 -5.18 -13.53
N PHE A 58 11.32 -4.83 -14.76
CA PHE A 58 10.39 -3.73 -15.01
C PHE A 58 9.00 -4.00 -14.43
N GLY A 59 8.46 -5.20 -14.65
CA GLY A 59 7.16 -5.60 -14.10
C GLY A 59 7.17 -5.62 -12.57
N ASP A 60 8.23 -6.15 -11.98
CA ASP A 60 8.46 -6.16 -10.53
C ASP A 60 8.49 -4.73 -9.95
N LEU A 61 9.23 -3.81 -10.58
CA LEU A 61 9.25 -2.42 -10.13
C LEU A 61 7.89 -1.73 -10.33
N LEU A 62 7.24 -1.91 -11.48
CA LEU A 62 5.92 -1.32 -11.77
C LEU A 62 4.89 -1.72 -10.71
N ASP A 63 4.88 -2.99 -10.34
CA ASP A 63 4.03 -3.55 -9.29
C ASP A 63 4.23 -2.84 -7.95
N HIS A 64 5.47 -2.83 -7.45
CA HIS A 64 5.81 -2.22 -6.16
C HIS A 64 5.61 -0.69 -6.15
N TYR A 65 5.91 0.02 -7.23
CA TYR A 65 5.62 1.46 -7.32
C TYR A 65 4.11 1.71 -7.20
N THR A 66 3.30 0.92 -7.91
CA THR A 66 1.84 1.07 -7.92
C THR A 66 1.22 0.71 -6.57
N ASP A 67 1.79 -0.26 -5.84
CA ASP A 67 1.37 -0.62 -4.49
C ASP A 67 1.52 0.55 -3.52
N HIS A 68 2.69 1.19 -3.53
CA HIS A 68 2.97 2.31 -2.62
C HIS A 68 2.08 3.52 -2.95
N VAL A 69 1.78 3.76 -4.23
CA VAL A 69 0.80 4.80 -4.62
C VAL A 69 -0.60 4.44 -4.12
N THR A 70 -1.01 3.17 -4.23
CA THR A 70 -2.32 2.70 -3.75
C THR A 70 -2.44 2.85 -2.22
N MET A 71 -1.43 2.38 -1.49
CA MET A 71 -1.31 2.52 -0.04
C MET A 71 -1.33 3.99 0.39
N GLN A 72 -0.56 4.87 -0.28
CA GLN A 72 -0.57 6.30 -0.01
C GLN A 72 -1.95 6.91 -0.16
N TRP A 73 -2.63 6.57 -1.26
CA TRP A 73 -3.92 7.14 -1.59
C TRP A 73 -4.97 6.72 -0.58
N LEU A 74 -5.02 5.44 -0.19
CA LEU A 74 -5.93 4.94 0.85
C LEU A 74 -5.72 5.66 2.19
N VAL A 75 -4.47 5.84 2.62
CA VAL A 75 -4.15 6.61 3.83
C VAL A 75 -4.55 8.08 3.68
N TYR A 76 -4.33 8.69 2.52
CA TYR A 76 -4.73 10.07 2.23
C TYR A 76 -6.25 10.27 2.34
N VAL A 77 -7.04 9.40 1.73
CA VAL A 77 -8.52 9.48 1.74
C VAL A 77 -9.07 9.41 3.17
N THR A 78 -8.38 8.70 4.06
CA THR A 78 -8.81 8.51 5.45
C THR A 78 -7.98 9.32 6.46
N ALA A 79 -7.14 10.25 6.00
CA ALA A 79 -6.20 10.98 6.86
C ALA A 79 -6.89 11.93 7.86
N SER A 80 -8.12 12.36 7.58
CA SER A 80 -8.92 13.17 8.50
C SER A 80 -9.71 12.33 9.51
N ALA A 81 -9.76 11.00 9.34
CA ALA A 81 -10.52 10.08 10.17
C ALA A 81 -9.80 9.79 11.49
N GLY A 82 -10.28 10.43 12.55
CA GLY A 82 -9.75 10.28 13.91
C GLY A 82 -8.50 11.13 14.18
N PRO A 83 -8.02 11.12 15.44
CA PRO A 83 -6.94 12.01 15.88
C PRO A 83 -5.56 11.65 15.30
N PHE A 84 -5.35 10.40 14.85
CA PHE A 84 -4.06 9.89 14.37
C PHE A 84 -3.89 9.89 12.84
N GLY A 85 -4.95 10.08 12.06
CA GLY A 85 -4.91 9.94 10.60
C GLY A 85 -3.87 10.84 9.91
N ARG A 86 -3.71 12.09 10.38
CA ARG A 86 -2.71 13.02 9.82
C ARG A 86 -1.27 12.62 10.14
N ALA A 87 -1.04 12.05 11.33
CA ALA A 87 0.27 11.53 11.70
C ALA A 87 0.60 10.29 10.86
N ASN A 88 -0.37 9.40 10.66
CA ASN A 88 -0.21 8.26 9.78
C ASN A 88 0.09 8.68 8.33
N LEU A 89 -0.61 9.69 7.80
CA LEU A 89 -0.31 10.24 6.48
C LEU A 89 1.14 10.73 6.36
N ALA A 90 1.66 11.43 7.38
CA ALA A 90 3.05 11.88 7.36
C ALA A 90 4.04 10.70 7.36
N VAL A 91 3.79 9.68 8.18
CA VAL A 91 4.62 8.46 8.25
C VAL A 91 4.58 7.69 6.93
N SER A 92 3.39 7.48 6.36
CA SER A 92 3.21 6.78 5.08
C SER A 92 3.87 7.53 3.93
N THR A 93 3.78 8.86 3.92
CA THR A 93 4.47 9.71 2.92
C THR A 93 5.99 9.57 3.02
N LEU A 94 6.54 9.58 4.23
CA LEU A 94 7.97 9.36 4.46
C LEU A 94 8.39 7.97 3.97
N HIS A 95 7.64 6.94 4.35
CA HIS A 95 7.91 5.56 3.95
C HIS A 95 7.93 5.39 2.43
N ASN A 96 6.93 5.96 1.74
CA ASN A 96 6.86 5.92 0.29
C ASN A 96 8.02 6.67 -0.37
N GLY A 97 8.43 7.82 0.17
CA GLY A 97 9.63 8.52 -0.29
C GLY A 97 10.89 7.66 -0.15
N VAL A 98 11.04 6.98 0.98
CA VAL A 98 12.13 6.02 1.22
C VAL A 98 12.08 4.85 0.23
N ALA A 99 10.91 4.26 0.01
CA ALA A 99 10.68 3.18 -0.94
C ALA A 99 11.04 3.56 -2.37
N PHE A 100 10.55 4.70 -2.82
CA PHE A 100 10.83 5.19 -4.16
C PHE A 100 12.30 5.50 -4.36
N ALA A 101 12.95 6.14 -3.38
CA ALA A 101 14.38 6.41 -3.43
C ALA A 101 15.20 5.12 -3.50
N TYR A 102 14.87 4.13 -2.68
CA TYR A 102 15.59 2.85 -2.71
C TYR A 102 15.39 2.09 -4.00
N MET A 103 14.15 1.92 -4.46
CA MET A 103 13.86 1.23 -5.73
C MET A 103 14.54 1.93 -6.90
N ALA A 104 14.58 3.27 -6.92
CA ALA A 104 15.26 4.03 -7.96
C ALA A 104 16.79 3.83 -7.93
N LEU A 105 17.39 3.74 -6.74
CA LEU A 105 18.84 3.60 -6.58
C LEU A 105 19.34 2.15 -6.70
N ARG A 106 18.50 1.16 -6.35
CA ARG A 106 18.86 -0.26 -6.30
C ARG A 106 18.28 -1.09 -7.44
N GLY A 107 17.23 -0.60 -8.10
CA GLY A 107 16.54 -1.30 -9.18
C GLY A 107 15.72 -2.51 -8.75
N HIS A 108 15.43 -2.68 -7.45
CA HIS A 108 14.57 -3.74 -6.92
C HIS A 108 13.96 -3.31 -5.60
N TYR A 109 12.88 -3.97 -5.18
CA TYR A 109 12.20 -3.72 -3.92
C TYR A 109 12.98 -4.23 -2.70
N PHE A 110 12.61 -3.75 -1.51
CA PHE A 110 13.20 -4.09 -0.23
C PHE A 110 13.09 -5.58 0.08
N LYS A 111 14.13 -6.36 -0.21
CA LYS A 111 14.18 -7.77 0.22
C LYS A 111 15.57 -8.10 0.76
N HIS A 112 15.75 -7.83 2.06
CA HIS A 112 16.99 -7.99 2.82
C HIS A 112 17.06 -9.31 3.58
N SER A 113 16.09 -10.22 3.44
CA SER A 113 15.80 -11.39 4.29
C SER A 113 16.98 -12.21 4.89
N GLU A 114 18.20 -12.10 4.38
CA GLU A 114 19.41 -12.70 4.97
C GLU A 114 20.49 -11.71 5.48
N ARG A 115 20.52 -10.45 5.02
CA ARG A 115 21.59 -9.47 5.31
C ARG A 115 21.12 -8.21 6.06
N GLY A 116 19.83 -8.07 6.32
CA GLY A 116 19.27 -6.92 7.01
C GLY A 116 19.55 -6.89 8.51
N ASN A 117 19.35 -5.72 9.14
CA ASN A 117 19.30 -5.59 10.59
C ASN A 117 18.08 -6.30 11.22
N ILE A 118 17.99 -6.28 12.55
CA ILE A 118 16.92 -7.00 13.28
C ILE A 118 15.51 -6.55 12.88
N VAL A 119 15.30 -5.27 12.57
CA VAL A 119 13.97 -4.74 12.21
C VAL A 119 13.56 -5.22 10.83
N THR A 120 14.42 -5.05 9.82
CA THR A 120 14.12 -5.53 8.46
C THR A 120 13.96 -7.04 8.42
N ARG A 121 14.79 -7.79 9.16
CA ARG A 121 14.65 -9.25 9.29
C ARG A 121 13.35 -9.67 9.96
N THR A 122 12.88 -8.92 10.96
CA THR A 122 11.61 -9.23 11.63
C THR A 122 10.42 -8.96 10.70
N ILE A 123 10.42 -7.81 10.01
CA ILE A 123 9.32 -7.41 9.13
C ILE A 123 9.29 -8.24 7.85
N GLU A 124 10.44 -8.59 7.27
CA GLU A 124 10.51 -9.33 6.01
C GLU A 124 10.48 -10.86 6.22
N ALA A 125 10.47 -11.34 7.47
CA ALA A 125 10.42 -12.76 7.80
C ALA A 125 9.20 -13.46 7.19
N ASN A 126 9.36 -14.74 6.86
CA ASN A 126 8.30 -15.59 6.31
C ASN A 126 7.61 -14.99 5.07
N ASN A 127 8.34 -14.25 4.23
CA ASN A 127 7.75 -13.49 3.10
C ASN A 127 6.59 -12.58 3.56
N TYR A 128 6.83 -11.81 4.62
CA TYR A 128 5.85 -10.89 5.22
C TYR A 128 4.63 -11.56 5.89
N TRP A 129 4.61 -12.89 6.02
CA TRP A 129 3.59 -13.61 6.80
C TRP A 129 3.94 -13.63 8.29
N ASN A 130 3.98 -12.45 8.90
CA ASN A 130 4.20 -12.27 10.33
C ASN A 130 3.42 -11.06 10.86
N MET A 131 3.30 -10.95 12.19
CA MET A 131 2.50 -9.90 12.83
C MET A 131 2.99 -8.49 12.49
N ALA A 132 4.30 -8.26 12.39
CA ALA A 132 4.83 -6.93 12.14
C ALA A 132 4.45 -6.44 10.73
N SER A 133 4.61 -7.28 9.70
CA SER A 133 4.18 -6.94 8.34
C SER A 133 2.66 -6.83 8.22
N MET A 134 1.91 -7.65 8.95
CA MET A 134 0.45 -7.53 9.00
C MET A 134 0.00 -6.20 9.61
N LEU A 135 0.71 -5.69 10.64
CA LEU A 135 0.43 -4.37 11.22
C LEU A 135 0.75 -3.23 10.24
N TYR A 136 1.85 -3.34 9.50
CA TYR A 136 2.18 -2.43 8.39
C TYR A 136 1.08 -2.43 7.31
N ALA A 137 0.73 -3.62 6.79
CA ALA A 137 -0.29 -3.77 5.77
C ALA A 137 -1.67 -3.32 6.26
N ALA A 138 -1.97 -3.56 7.55
CA ALA A 138 -3.22 -3.11 8.15
C ALA A 138 -3.31 -1.58 8.16
N ASN A 139 -2.24 -0.90 8.56
CA ASN A 139 -2.16 0.56 8.61
C ASN A 139 -2.32 1.23 7.24
N CYS A 140 -1.77 0.64 6.19
CA CYS A 140 -1.78 1.24 4.85
C CYS A 140 -2.98 0.82 3.98
N ILE A 141 -3.61 -0.33 4.25
CA ILE A 141 -4.68 -0.88 3.39
C ILE A 141 -5.94 -1.21 4.21
N LEU A 142 -5.83 -2.12 5.17
CA LEU A 142 -7.02 -2.67 5.85
C LEU A 142 -7.80 -1.61 6.62
N ILE A 143 -7.10 -0.79 7.41
CA ILE A 143 -7.70 0.25 8.24
C ILE A 143 -8.38 1.32 7.37
N PRO A 144 -7.73 1.88 6.34
CA PRO A 144 -8.41 2.76 5.38
C PRO A 144 -9.68 2.15 4.77
N LEU A 145 -9.63 0.89 4.33
CA LEU A 145 -10.79 0.22 3.74
C LEU A 145 -11.92 0.00 4.76
N VAL A 146 -11.59 -0.34 6.00
CA VAL A 146 -12.56 -0.47 7.09
C VAL A 146 -13.21 0.89 7.39
N LYS A 147 -12.42 1.97 7.48
CA LYS A 147 -12.93 3.33 7.70
C LYS A 147 -13.85 3.77 6.55
N LEU A 148 -13.48 3.52 5.30
CA LEU A 148 -14.29 3.79 4.12
C LEU A 148 -15.61 2.98 4.10
N SER A 149 -15.54 1.68 4.40
CA SER A 149 -16.71 0.83 4.47
C SER A 149 -17.69 1.27 5.57
N PHE A 150 -17.16 1.60 6.75
CA PHE A 150 -17.96 2.11 7.86
C PHE A 150 -18.60 3.46 7.52
N ALA A 151 -17.84 4.38 6.93
CA ALA A 151 -18.33 5.68 6.47
C ALA A 151 -19.48 5.53 5.47
N GLY A 152 -19.29 4.67 4.46
CA GLY A 152 -20.30 4.40 3.44
C GLY A 152 -21.57 3.76 3.99
N HIS A 153 -21.45 2.81 4.91
CA HIS A 153 -22.60 2.13 5.52
C HIS A 153 -23.44 3.07 6.40
N HIS A 154 -22.79 4.02 7.10
CA HIS A 154 -23.46 4.93 8.03
C HIS A 154 -23.73 6.32 7.46
N GLY A 155 -23.40 6.58 6.19
CA GLY A 155 -23.53 7.91 5.58
C GLY A 155 -22.69 8.98 6.28
N MET A 156 -21.56 8.58 6.86
CA MET A 156 -20.67 9.44 7.62
C MET A 156 -19.58 10.05 6.73
N THR A 157 -19.05 11.19 7.16
CA THR A 157 -17.84 11.73 6.52
C THR A 157 -16.59 11.05 7.09
N PRO A 158 -15.46 11.00 6.35
CA PRO A 158 -14.24 10.36 6.85
C PRO A 158 -13.80 10.82 8.26
N PRO A 159 -13.88 12.12 8.65
CA PRO A 159 -13.60 12.55 10.02
C PRO A 159 -14.36 11.81 11.12
N ASP A 160 -15.60 11.41 10.84
CA ASP A 160 -16.50 10.75 11.80
C ASP A 160 -16.31 9.23 11.85
N ALA A 161 -15.60 8.66 10.86
CA ALA A 161 -15.33 7.22 10.75
C ALA A 161 -14.10 6.81 11.57
N SER A 162 -14.14 7.06 12.88
CA SER A 162 -13.09 6.68 13.84
C SER A 162 -13.63 5.85 15.00
N ALA A 163 -12.78 4.98 15.55
CA ALA A 163 -13.10 4.17 16.73
C ALA A 163 -11.81 3.89 17.52
N PRO A 164 -11.85 3.85 18.87
CA PRO A 164 -10.65 3.70 19.69
C PRO A 164 -9.76 2.51 19.32
N LEU A 165 -10.36 1.35 19.03
CA LEU A 165 -9.60 0.16 18.63
C LEU A 165 -8.92 0.34 17.27
N ILE A 166 -9.62 0.93 16.31
CA ILE A 166 -9.10 1.21 14.96
C ILE A 166 -7.94 2.19 15.04
N ASP A 167 -8.07 3.25 15.84
CA ASP A 167 -7.04 4.27 16.00
C ASP A 167 -5.77 3.72 16.69
N VAL A 168 -5.93 2.80 17.64
CA VAL A 168 -4.80 2.10 18.28
C VAL A 168 -4.06 1.22 17.27
N VAL A 169 -4.78 0.44 16.46
CA VAL A 169 -4.17 -0.40 15.42
C VAL A 169 -3.48 0.46 14.37
N ASP A 170 -4.09 1.57 13.97
CA ASP A 170 -3.51 2.55 13.05
C ASP A 170 -2.20 3.14 13.60
N ALA A 171 -2.19 3.55 14.87
CA ALA A 171 -1.00 4.10 15.52
C ALA A 171 0.14 3.07 15.66
N VAL A 172 -0.18 1.82 16.04
CA VAL A 172 0.80 0.75 16.16
C VAL A 172 1.39 0.40 14.79
N GLY A 173 0.55 0.26 13.77
CA GLY A 173 1.02 -0.02 12.41
C GLY A 173 1.87 1.12 11.87
N ALA A 174 1.50 2.39 12.08
CA ALA A 174 2.32 3.54 11.72
C ALA A 174 3.70 3.52 12.42
N ALA A 175 3.77 3.10 13.69
CA ALA A 175 5.05 2.94 14.38
C ALA A 175 5.93 1.86 13.72
N VAL A 176 5.34 0.75 13.28
CA VAL A 176 6.04 -0.29 12.50
C VAL A 176 6.53 0.29 11.17
N THR A 177 5.67 0.98 10.41
CA THR A 177 6.00 1.65 9.14
C THR A 177 7.17 2.62 9.30
N LEU A 178 7.15 3.43 10.36
CA LEU A 178 8.21 4.38 10.65
C LEU A 178 9.53 3.66 10.97
N SER A 179 9.49 2.63 11.83
CA SER A 179 10.68 1.86 12.17
C SER A 179 11.32 1.19 10.95
N TYR A 180 10.49 0.66 10.04
CA TYR A 180 10.94 0.01 8.81
C TYR A 180 11.62 1.02 7.88
N SER A 181 11.04 2.22 7.75
CA SER A 181 11.57 3.29 6.89
C SER A 181 13.01 3.67 7.22
N PHE A 182 13.40 3.67 8.49
CA PHE A 182 14.79 3.90 8.88
C PHE A 182 15.66 2.66 8.74
N ALA A 183 15.13 1.50 9.13
CA ALA A 183 15.88 0.26 9.15
C ALA A 183 16.30 -0.20 7.76
N VAL A 184 15.55 0.12 6.72
CA VAL A 184 15.84 -0.35 5.35
C VAL A 184 17.14 0.20 4.75
N TRP A 185 17.66 1.31 5.28
CA TRP A 185 18.94 1.87 4.84
C TRP A 185 20.16 1.40 5.65
N LEU A 186 19.94 0.61 6.70
CA LEU A 186 20.95 0.13 7.65
C LEU A 186 21.29 -1.34 7.42
#